data_AF-T2MBS3-F1
#
_entry.id   AF-T2MBS3-F1
#
_cell.length_a   1.000
_cell.length_b   1.000
_cell.length_c   1.000
_cell.angle_alpha   90.00
_cell.angle_beta   90.00
_cell.angle_gamma   90.00
#
_symmetry.space_group_name_H-M   'P 1'
#
loop_
_entity.id
_entity.type
_entity.pdbx_description
1 polymer ?
#
loop_
_entity_poly.entity_id
_entity_poly.type
_entity_poly.pdbx_seq_one_letter_code
_entity_poly.pdbx_strand_id
1 'polypeptide(L)'
;MSVGKYNPSVRVGNWNEDLCLEEEMLKDFLDKRENGELLAFKRKNLFLKLLQHVKLTQNDDEKVRFGDVICLHNVFIKENLSISMSESQLQDSDIVNCSVSVSPILQPCFRNAFVVTSYDRVNKTGDLLCYGQSFVLSALLNQLPNIENLKLTSNPVTFMKHSKKFPYQEVSMASTSTYLNNWQVLHHDPQMRLETEGFPIKVNEKIVIKHCYTNRALAAVSDYTTRTAFGREHEVAAHTFLDSHKAEKPENHWVIV
;
A
#
# COMPACT_ATOMS: atom_id res chain seq x y z
N MET A 1 -50.70 -23.37 5.05
CA MET A 1 -49.98 -24.54 5.61
C MET A 1 -48.59 -24.56 5.01
N SER A 2 -47.53 -24.31 5.79
CA SER A 2 -46.16 -24.50 5.31
C SER A 2 -45.82 -25.99 5.38
N VAL A 3 -45.65 -26.63 4.23
CA VAL A 3 -45.15 -28.00 4.17
C VAL A 3 -43.69 -27.98 4.66
N GLY A 4 -43.31 -28.95 5.50
CA GLY A 4 -41.93 -29.06 5.99
C GLY A 4 -40.94 -29.17 4.83
N LYS A 5 -39.80 -28.47 4.92
CA LYS A 5 -38.73 -28.60 3.92
C LYS A 5 -38.03 -29.95 4.11
N TYR A 6 -37.97 -30.75 3.07
CA TYR A 6 -37.26 -32.04 3.04
C TYR A 6 -35.95 -31.88 2.26
N ASN A 7 -34.97 -32.74 2.53
CA ASN A 7 -33.72 -32.80 1.77
C ASN A 7 -34.03 -33.24 0.32
N PRO A 8 -33.36 -32.71 -0.72
CA PRO A 8 -33.53 -33.15 -2.13
C PRO A 8 -33.39 -34.67 -2.36
N SER A 9 -32.67 -35.37 -1.47
CA SER A 9 -32.57 -36.83 -1.46
C SER A 9 -33.90 -37.54 -1.15
N VAL A 10 -34.86 -36.83 -0.53
CA VAL A 10 -36.20 -37.31 -0.23
C VAL A 10 -37.12 -36.83 -1.34
N ARG A 11 -37.73 -37.79 -2.06
CA ARG A 11 -38.52 -37.54 -3.28
C ARG A 11 -39.89 -36.91 -3.01
N VAL A 12 -39.91 -35.72 -2.41
CA VAL A 12 -41.10 -34.98 -2.00
C VAL A 12 -41.01 -33.56 -2.55
N GLY A 13 -42.10 -33.06 -3.15
CA GLY A 13 -42.12 -31.72 -3.75
C GLY A 13 -41.23 -31.62 -5.01
N ASN A 14 -40.48 -30.53 -5.13
CA ASN A 14 -39.61 -30.23 -6.29
C ASN A 14 -38.23 -30.89 -6.20
N TRP A 15 -38.11 -32.02 -5.50
CA TRP A 15 -36.85 -32.72 -5.24
C TRP A 15 -35.99 -32.97 -6.50
N ASN A 16 -36.62 -33.21 -7.65
CA ASN A 16 -35.91 -33.44 -8.91
C ASN A 16 -35.32 -32.15 -9.48
N GLU A 17 -36.02 -31.02 -9.36
CA GLU A 17 -35.49 -29.70 -9.76
C GLU A 17 -34.33 -29.31 -8.85
N ASP A 18 -34.47 -29.54 -7.54
CA ASP A 18 -33.41 -29.27 -6.55
C ASP A 18 -32.15 -30.11 -6.84
N LEU A 19 -32.30 -31.40 -7.14
CA LEU A 19 -31.17 -32.27 -7.52
C LEU A 19 -30.52 -31.84 -8.84
N CYS A 20 -31.30 -31.54 -9.88
CA CYS A 20 -30.74 -31.06 -11.14
C CYS A 20 -29.97 -29.75 -10.96
N LEU A 21 -30.48 -28.84 -10.13
CA LEU A 21 -29.79 -27.59 -9.79
C LEU A 21 -28.47 -27.85 -9.05
N GLU A 22 -28.45 -28.78 -8.09
CA GLU A 22 -27.20 -29.20 -7.42
C GLU A 22 -26.18 -29.80 -8.39
N GLU A 23 -26.61 -30.64 -9.33
CA GLU A 23 -25.75 -31.21 -10.37
C GLU A 23 -25.19 -30.15 -11.32
N GLU A 24 -26.02 -29.21 -11.78
CA GLU A 24 -25.57 -28.10 -12.63
C GLU A 24 -24.58 -27.18 -11.89
N MET A 25 -24.84 -26.83 -10.63
CA MET A 25 -23.90 -26.06 -9.80
C MET A 25 -22.57 -26.78 -9.62
N LEU A 26 -22.59 -28.10 -9.42
CA LEU A 26 -21.38 -28.90 -9.28
C LEU A 26 -20.60 -28.92 -10.60
N LYS A 27 -21.28 -29.09 -11.73
CA LYS A 27 -20.66 -29.06 -13.06
C LYS A 27 -20.00 -27.72 -13.34
N ASP A 28 -20.72 -26.62 -13.12
CA ASP A 28 -20.19 -25.25 -13.23
C ASP A 28 -18.94 -25.04 -12.34
N PHE A 29 -18.96 -25.58 -11.12
CA PHE A 29 -17.82 -25.50 -10.21
C PHE A 29 -16.61 -26.29 -10.72
N LEU A 30 -16.84 -27.51 -11.25
CA LEU A 30 -15.78 -28.35 -11.80
C LEU A 30 -15.17 -27.72 -13.06
N ASP A 31 -16.00 -27.21 -13.96
CA ASP A 31 -15.56 -26.51 -15.18
C ASP A 31 -14.72 -25.27 -14.83
N LYS A 32 -15.18 -24.44 -13.88
CA LYS A 32 -14.41 -23.29 -13.37
C LYS A 32 -13.13 -23.70 -12.65
N ARG A 33 -13.10 -24.88 -12.03
CA ARG A 33 -11.90 -25.42 -11.37
C ARG A 33 -10.85 -25.85 -12.38
N GLU A 34 -11.25 -26.57 -13.42
CA GLU A 34 -10.37 -27.05 -14.48
C GLU A 34 -9.79 -25.88 -15.29
N ASN A 35 -10.60 -24.85 -15.56
CA ASN A 35 -10.16 -23.63 -16.24
C ASN A 35 -9.36 -22.68 -15.33
N GLY A 36 -9.25 -22.95 -14.03
CA GLY A 36 -8.55 -22.07 -13.07
C GLY A 36 -9.23 -20.73 -12.84
N GLU A 37 -10.53 -20.64 -13.16
CA GLU A 37 -11.32 -19.41 -13.07
C GLU A 37 -11.92 -19.16 -11.69
N LEU A 38 -11.87 -20.15 -10.79
CA LEU A 38 -12.28 -20.02 -9.40
C LEU A 38 -11.65 -18.78 -8.75
N LEU A 39 -12.50 -17.85 -8.31
CA LEU A 39 -12.08 -16.62 -7.62
C LEU A 39 -11.18 -16.90 -6.42
N ALA A 40 -11.44 -17.99 -5.69
CA ALA A 40 -10.62 -18.41 -4.57
C ALA A 40 -9.17 -18.73 -5.00
N PHE A 41 -8.98 -19.37 -6.15
CA PHE A 41 -7.67 -19.70 -6.70
C PHE A 41 -6.95 -18.46 -7.24
N LYS A 42 -7.64 -17.63 -8.02
CA LYS A 42 -7.12 -16.34 -8.51
C LYS A 42 -6.65 -15.44 -7.36
N ARG A 43 -7.51 -15.27 -6.34
CA ARG A 43 -7.19 -14.51 -5.14
C ARG A 43 -5.98 -15.07 -4.41
N LYS A 44 -5.93 -16.40 -4.20
CA LYS A 44 -4.79 -17.05 -3.54
C LYS A 44 -3.48 -16.83 -4.32
N ASN A 45 -3.52 -16.95 -5.65
CA ASN A 45 -2.35 -16.76 -6.50
C ASN A 45 -1.86 -15.30 -6.43
N LEU A 46 -2.75 -14.32 -6.59
CA LEU A 46 -2.40 -12.91 -6.41
C LEU A 46 -1.84 -12.63 -5.02
N PHE A 47 -2.48 -13.14 -3.97
CA PHE A 47 -2.01 -12.99 -2.60
C PHE A 47 -0.58 -13.52 -2.41
N LEU A 48 -0.28 -14.70 -2.94
CA LEU A 48 1.07 -15.27 -2.88
C LEU A 48 2.10 -14.45 -3.67
N LYS A 49 1.73 -13.92 -4.84
CA LYS A 49 2.61 -13.04 -5.63
C LYS A 49 2.92 -11.73 -4.90
N LEU A 50 1.92 -11.11 -4.27
CA LEU A 50 2.10 -9.87 -3.52
C LEU A 50 3.01 -10.04 -2.29
N LEU A 51 2.93 -11.21 -1.65
CA LEU A 51 3.74 -11.57 -0.48
C LEU A 51 5.05 -12.26 -0.85
N GLN A 52 5.35 -12.41 -2.14
CA GLN A 52 6.62 -12.98 -2.56
C GLN A 52 7.77 -12.07 -2.11
N HIS A 53 8.81 -12.68 -1.55
CA HIS A 53 9.95 -11.99 -1.00
C HIS A 53 10.73 -11.24 -2.08
N VAL A 54 11.16 -10.03 -1.74
CA VAL A 54 11.93 -9.13 -2.62
C VAL A 54 13.27 -8.83 -1.97
N LYS A 55 14.34 -8.74 -2.76
CA LYS A 55 15.64 -8.26 -2.27
C LYS A 55 15.67 -6.73 -2.38
N LEU A 56 15.94 -6.07 -1.26
CA LEU A 56 16.18 -4.63 -1.23
C LEU A 56 17.54 -4.30 -1.82
N THR A 57 17.69 -3.08 -2.34
CA THR A 57 18.98 -2.60 -2.85
C THR A 57 19.90 -2.30 -1.68
N GLN A 58 21.05 -2.97 -1.60
CA GLN A 58 22.06 -2.73 -0.58
C GLN A 58 23.23 -1.95 -1.20
N ASN A 59 23.48 -0.76 -0.67
CA ASN A 59 24.62 0.07 -1.05
C ASN A 59 25.67 0.04 0.07
N ASP A 60 26.94 -0.14 -0.28
CA ASP A 60 28.05 -0.16 0.67
C ASP A 60 28.22 1.16 1.45
N ASP A 61 27.76 2.28 0.87
CA ASP A 61 27.88 3.62 1.44
C ASP A 61 26.79 4.00 2.46
N GLU A 62 25.84 3.09 2.75
CA GLU A 62 24.66 3.34 3.61
C GLU A 62 23.81 4.56 3.19
N LYS A 63 23.89 4.98 1.93
CA LYS A 63 23.16 6.12 1.38
C LYS A 63 22.08 5.67 0.39
N VAL A 64 20.97 6.39 0.39
CA VAL A 64 19.86 6.15 -0.53
C VAL A 64 20.10 6.85 -1.86
N ARG A 65 19.88 6.14 -2.97
CA ARG A 65 19.99 6.65 -4.34
C ARG A 65 18.65 6.56 -5.07
N PHE A 66 18.49 7.35 -6.12
CA PHE A 66 17.36 7.17 -7.04
C PHE A 66 17.51 5.85 -7.80
N GLY A 67 16.43 5.08 -7.87
CA GLY A 67 16.37 3.74 -8.44
C GLY A 67 16.46 2.62 -7.38
N ASP A 68 16.79 2.95 -6.14
CA ASP A 68 16.89 1.96 -5.07
C ASP A 68 15.51 1.42 -4.66
N VAL A 69 15.48 0.11 -4.39
CA VAL A 69 14.32 -0.59 -3.83
C VAL A 69 14.44 -0.55 -2.32
N ILE A 70 13.50 0.14 -1.68
CA ILE A 70 13.46 0.42 -0.24
C ILE A 70 12.17 -0.05 0.41
N CYS A 71 12.22 -0.23 1.72
CA CYS A 71 11.04 -0.33 2.58
C CYS A 71 10.93 0.89 3.49
N LEU A 72 9.70 1.29 3.82
CA LEU A 72 9.46 2.36 4.79
C LEU A 72 8.93 1.76 6.09
N HIS A 73 9.71 1.87 7.15
CA HIS A 73 9.37 1.39 8.47
C HIS A 73 8.90 2.54 9.36
N ASN A 74 7.74 2.42 9.99
CA ASN A 74 7.26 3.42 10.94
C ASN A 74 7.86 3.18 12.34
N VAL A 75 8.47 4.21 12.93
CA VAL A 75 9.18 4.09 14.22
C VAL A 75 8.21 3.84 15.39
N PHE A 76 7.00 4.39 15.33
CA PHE A 76 6.05 4.32 16.43
C PHE A 76 5.33 2.96 16.48
N ILE A 77 4.69 2.59 15.37
CA ILE A 77 3.93 1.34 15.26
C ILE A 77 4.86 0.13 15.09
N LYS A 78 6.10 0.35 14.62
CA LYS A 78 7.10 -0.69 14.31
C LYS A 78 6.63 -1.65 13.22
N GLU A 79 5.98 -1.09 12.21
CA GLU A 79 5.39 -1.81 11.09
C GLU A 79 5.77 -1.13 9.77
N ASN A 80 5.62 -1.83 8.64
CA ASN A 80 6.07 -1.34 7.34
C ASN A 80 4.91 -0.74 6.52
N LEU A 81 5.21 0.30 5.76
CA LEU A 81 4.30 0.83 4.75
C LEU A 81 4.05 -0.24 3.69
N SER A 82 2.78 -0.43 3.32
CA SER A 82 2.35 -1.49 2.42
C SER A 82 1.15 -1.06 1.60
N ILE A 83 1.00 -1.66 0.43
CA ILE A 83 -0.13 -1.36 -0.47
C ILE A 83 -1.32 -2.25 -0.08
N SER A 84 -2.42 -1.68 0.38
CA SER A 84 -3.66 -2.43 0.63
C SER A 84 -4.58 -2.37 -0.60
N MET A 85 -4.93 -3.54 -1.12
CA MET A 85 -5.94 -3.70 -2.17
C MET A 85 -7.29 -4.10 -1.58
N SER A 86 -8.38 -3.56 -2.14
CA SER A 86 -9.74 -3.98 -1.77
C SER A 86 -10.04 -5.37 -2.31
N GLU A 87 -11.05 -6.04 -1.75
CA GLU A 87 -11.48 -7.36 -2.24
C GLU A 87 -11.96 -7.33 -3.69
N SER A 88 -12.57 -6.22 -4.13
CA SER A 88 -12.94 -6.02 -5.53
C SER A 88 -11.71 -5.96 -6.46
N GLN A 89 -10.66 -5.28 -6.04
CA GLN A 89 -9.40 -5.16 -6.80
C GLN A 89 -8.60 -6.46 -6.83
N LEU A 90 -8.84 -7.37 -5.90
CA LEU A 90 -8.27 -8.72 -5.94
C LEU A 90 -8.99 -9.64 -6.93
N GLN A 91 -10.16 -9.24 -7.43
CA GLN A 91 -10.93 -10.00 -8.42
C GLN A 91 -10.68 -9.49 -9.84
N ASP A 92 -10.51 -8.19 -10.01
CA ASP A 92 -10.22 -7.56 -11.30
C ASP A 92 -8.73 -7.67 -11.66
N SER A 93 -8.44 -7.80 -12.95
CA SER A 93 -7.06 -7.88 -13.47
C SER A 93 -6.35 -6.53 -13.47
N ASP A 94 -7.11 -5.43 -13.48
CA ASP A 94 -6.60 -4.10 -13.78
C ASP A 94 -6.55 -3.26 -12.51
N ILE A 95 -5.36 -3.20 -11.90
CA ILE A 95 -5.13 -2.47 -10.66
C ILE A 95 -4.71 -1.04 -11.00
N VAL A 96 -5.67 -0.12 -10.97
CA VAL A 96 -5.44 1.30 -11.36
C VAL A 96 -5.11 2.20 -10.16
N ASN A 97 -5.77 2.01 -9.02
CA ASN A 97 -5.57 2.80 -7.81
C ASN A 97 -5.61 1.91 -6.57
N CYS A 98 -4.63 1.98 -5.68
CA CYS A 98 -4.61 1.19 -4.44
C CYS A 98 -4.62 2.08 -3.20
N SER A 99 -5.21 1.60 -2.11
CA SER A 99 -5.02 2.25 -0.81
C SER A 99 -3.66 1.89 -0.20
N VAL A 100 -3.16 2.70 0.72
CA VAL A 100 -1.92 2.40 1.46
C VAL A 100 -2.27 2.15 2.92
N SER A 101 -1.57 1.19 3.52
CA SER A 101 -1.74 0.77 4.91
C SER A 101 -0.38 0.51 5.54
N VAL A 102 -0.31 0.55 6.86
CA VAL A 102 0.86 0.04 7.59
C VAL A 102 0.55 -1.39 8.03
N SER A 103 1.43 -2.32 7.66
CA SER A 103 1.24 -3.76 7.85
C SER A 103 2.29 -4.34 8.80
N PRO A 104 1.91 -5.32 9.64
CA PRO A 104 2.85 -6.03 10.52
C PRO A 104 3.85 -6.92 9.76
N ILE A 105 3.74 -7.02 8.43
CA ILE A 105 4.66 -7.81 7.60
C ILE A 105 5.98 -7.05 7.46
N LEU A 106 6.96 -7.41 8.28
CA LEU A 106 8.29 -6.81 8.31
C LEU A 106 9.21 -7.29 7.18
N GLN A 107 8.96 -8.50 6.64
CA GLN A 107 9.77 -9.05 5.57
C GLN A 107 9.54 -8.28 4.26
N PRO A 108 10.60 -7.90 3.52
CA PRO A 108 10.46 -7.25 2.23
C PRO A 108 9.73 -8.15 1.22
N CYS A 109 8.66 -7.61 0.64
CA CYS A 109 7.80 -8.25 -0.35
C CYS A 109 7.35 -7.21 -1.38
N PHE A 110 6.79 -7.64 -2.51
CA PHE A 110 6.31 -6.72 -3.55
C PHE A 110 5.32 -5.67 -3.04
N ARG A 111 4.58 -6.01 -1.98
CA ARG A 111 3.59 -5.13 -1.36
C ARG A 111 4.18 -3.98 -0.52
N ASN A 112 5.33 -4.19 0.13
CA ASN A 112 5.96 -3.19 1.01
C ASN A 112 7.28 -2.62 0.46
N ALA A 113 7.68 -3.07 -0.74
CA ALA A 113 8.84 -2.57 -1.47
C ALA A 113 8.46 -1.42 -2.41
N PHE A 114 9.20 -0.33 -2.33
CA PHE A 114 9.02 0.87 -3.14
C PHE A 114 10.33 1.25 -3.83
N VAL A 115 10.24 1.79 -5.03
CA VAL A 115 11.36 2.33 -5.80
C VAL A 115 11.38 3.84 -5.67
N VAL A 116 12.51 4.39 -5.23
CA VAL A 116 12.71 5.84 -5.19
C VAL A 116 12.94 6.34 -6.61
N THR A 117 12.07 7.20 -7.11
CA THR A 117 12.16 7.74 -8.48
C THR A 117 12.20 9.26 -8.44
N SER A 118 12.90 9.85 -9.41
CA SER A 118 12.90 11.32 -9.56
C SER A 118 11.53 11.78 -10.09
N TYR A 119 11.08 12.95 -9.62
CA TYR A 119 9.91 13.61 -10.23
C TYR A 119 10.23 14.16 -11.62
N ASP A 120 11.46 14.69 -11.78
CA ASP A 120 11.88 15.25 -13.06
C ASP A 120 11.89 14.16 -14.12
N ARG A 121 11.46 14.51 -15.34
CA ARG A 121 11.54 13.62 -16.52
C ARG A 121 12.98 13.23 -16.88
N VAL A 122 13.96 13.83 -16.22
CA VAL A 122 15.38 13.49 -16.33
C VAL A 122 15.66 12.28 -15.45
N ASN A 123 16.20 11.23 -16.06
CA ASN A 123 16.55 10.02 -15.35
C ASN A 123 17.80 10.26 -14.48
N LYS A 124 17.60 10.49 -13.18
CA LYS A 124 18.66 10.65 -12.16
C LYS A 124 19.02 9.34 -11.47
N THR A 125 18.75 8.19 -12.12
CA THR A 125 19.02 6.87 -11.52
C THR A 125 20.49 6.74 -11.16
N GLY A 126 20.78 6.38 -9.90
CA GLY A 126 22.12 6.28 -9.34
C GLY A 126 22.57 7.51 -8.56
N ASP A 127 21.90 8.65 -8.70
CA ASP A 127 22.23 9.86 -7.94
C ASP A 127 21.79 9.72 -6.48
N LEU A 128 22.53 10.36 -5.57
CA LEU A 128 22.19 10.39 -4.14
C LEU A 128 20.89 11.17 -3.91
N LEU A 129 20.01 10.62 -3.08
CA LEU A 129 18.83 11.33 -2.59
C LEU A 129 19.24 12.18 -1.38
N CYS A 130 19.06 13.51 -1.49
CA CYS A 130 19.40 14.45 -0.41
C CYS A 130 18.17 14.95 0.35
N TYR A 131 18.38 15.40 1.59
CA TYR A 131 17.36 16.11 2.37
C TYR A 131 16.90 17.38 1.64
N GLY A 132 15.58 17.62 1.64
CA GLY A 132 14.94 18.73 0.92
C GLY A 132 14.70 18.48 -0.57
N GLN A 133 15.25 17.41 -1.14
CA GLN A 133 15.04 17.07 -2.54
C GLN A 133 13.68 16.39 -2.77
N SER A 134 13.01 16.78 -3.86
CA SER A 134 11.74 16.16 -4.26
C SER A 134 11.97 14.81 -4.93
N PHE A 135 11.20 13.80 -4.52
CA PHE A 135 11.19 12.46 -5.08
C PHE A 135 9.76 11.89 -5.14
N VAL A 136 9.62 10.78 -5.84
CA VAL A 136 8.37 10.04 -6.01
C VAL A 136 8.62 8.59 -5.59
N LEU A 137 7.73 8.06 -4.76
CA LEU A 137 7.73 6.64 -4.39
C LEU A 137 6.86 5.88 -5.39
N SER A 138 7.48 4.99 -6.16
CA SER A 138 6.79 4.09 -7.08
C SER A 138 6.72 2.69 -6.45
N ALA A 139 5.59 2.00 -6.56
CA ALA A 139 5.50 0.62 -6.09
C ALA A 139 6.34 -0.31 -6.98
N LEU A 140 7.00 -1.29 -6.37
CA LEU A 140 7.66 -2.38 -7.12
C LEU A 140 6.65 -3.32 -7.80
N LEU A 141 5.35 -3.17 -7.48
CA LEU A 141 4.26 -3.97 -8.04
C LEU A 141 4.16 -3.89 -9.58
N ASN A 142 4.74 -2.84 -10.17
CA ASN A 142 4.84 -2.68 -11.63
C ASN A 142 5.63 -3.78 -12.34
N GLN A 143 6.40 -4.61 -11.61
CA GLN A 143 7.08 -5.78 -12.15
C GLN A 143 6.13 -6.97 -12.39
N LEU A 144 4.94 -6.96 -11.77
CA LEU A 144 3.92 -7.97 -12.01
C LEU A 144 3.13 -7.61 -13.30
N PRO A 145 2.70 -8.62 -14.08
CA PRO A 145 1.91 -8.38 -15.28
C PRO A 145 0.58 -7.71 -14.93
N ASN A 146 0.12 -6.81 -15.82
CA ASN A 146 -1.15 -6.08 -15.74
C ASN A 146 -1.25 -5.02 -14.61
N ILE A 147 -0.12 -4.59 -14.05
CA ILE A 147 -0.09 -3.54 -13.03
C ILE A 147 0.64 -2.32 -13.59
N GLU A 148 -0.07 -1.19 -13.66
CA GLU A 148 0.53 0.07 -14.05
C GLU A 148 1.53 0.57 -12.98
N ASN A 149 2.39 1.52 -13.34
CA ASN A 149 3.35 2.08 -12.40
C ASN A 149 2.66 2.96 -11.34
N LEU A 150 2.24 2.33 -10.25
CA LEU A 150 1.57 2.96 -9.12
C LEU A 150 2.53 3.85 -8.34
N LYS A 151 2.18 5.12 -8.18
CA LYS A 151 2.97 6.13 -7.46
C LYS A 151 2.22 6.63 -6.23
N LEU A 152 2.95 6.85 -5.13
CA LEU A 152 2.39 7.40 -3.91
C LEU A 152 1.85 8.80 -4.16
N THR A 153 0.56 8.99 -3.96
CA THR A 153 -0.14 10.25 -4.14
C THR A 153 -0.89 10.63 -2.88
N SER A 154 -1.02 11.94 -2.65
CA SER A 154 -1.94 12.42 -1.63
C SER A 154 -2.82 13.53 -2.20
N ASN A 155 -4.14 13.37 -2.05
CA ASN A 155 -5.11 14.35 -2.54
C ASN A 155 -5.51 15.27 -1.40
N PRO A 156 -5.61 16.60 -1.60
CA PRO A 156 -6.10 17.50 -0.56
C PRO A 156 -7.50 17.08 -0.09
N VAL A 157 -7.76 17.29 1.21
CA VAL A 157 -9.01 16.86 1.84
C VAL A 157 -10.18 17.54 1.14
N THR A 158 -11.07 16.73 0.58
CA THR A 158 -12.37 17.14 0.06
C THR A 158 -13.43 16.23 0.65
N PHE A 159 -14.70 16.63 0.61
CA PHE A 159 -15.80 15.81 1.11
C PHE A 159 -15.77 14.37 0.55
N MET A 160 -15.37 14.24 -0.72
CA MET A 160 -15.24 12.94 -1.40
C MET A 160 -13.88 12.25 -1.22
N LYS A 161 -12.82 12.97 -0.82
CA LYS A 161 -11.46 12.43 -0.68
C LYS A 161 -10.88 12.77 0.69
N HIS A 162 -11.06 11.84 1.61
CA HIS A 162 -10.51 11.88 2.97
C HIS A 162 -10.15 10.46 3.39
N SER A 163 -9.33 10.35 4.42
CA SER A 163 -9.00 9.07 5.06
C SER A 163 -10.28 8.32 5.47
N LYS A 164 -10.27 6.99 5.41
CA LYS A 164 -11.46 6.14 5.53
C LYS A 164 -12.20 6.35 6.85
N LYS A 165 -11.46 6.64 7.93
CA LYS A 165 -12.06 6.83 9.25
C LYS A 165 -11.92 8.25 9.78
N PHE A 166 -10.79 8.90 9.51
CA PHE A 166 -10.51 10.24 10.01
C PHE A 166 -10.57 11.26 8.89
N PRO A 167 -10.90 12.53 9.18
CA PRO A 167 -10.91 13.61 8.18
C PRO A 167 -9.48 14.08 7.82
N TYR A 168 -8.52 13.15 7.78
CA TYR A 168 -7.16 13.39 7.35
C TYR A 168 -7.04 13.27 5.83
N GLN A 169 -5.92 13.77 5.31
CA GLN A 169 -5.62 13.71 3.89
C GLN A 169 -5.34 12.26 3.50
N GLU A 170 -6.11 11.72 2.56
CA GLU A 170 -5.94 10.35 2.08
C GLU A 170 -4.59 10.20 1.35
N VAL A 171 -3.92 9.08 1.62
CA VAL A 171 -2.73 8.64 0.91
C VAL A 171 -3.07 7.36 0.17
N SER A 172 -2.91 7.40 -1.15
CA SER A 172 -3.20 6.28 -2.03
C SER A 172 -2.09 6.13 -3.06
N MET A 173 -2.13 5.04 -3.81
CA MET A 173 -1.26 4.81 -4.96
C MET A 173 -2.08 4.98 -6.22
N ALA A 174 -1.60 5.80 -7.15
CA ALA A 174 -2.26 6.03 -8.43
C ALA A 174 -1.26 5.95 -9.57
N SER A 175 -1.67 5.49 -10.75
CA SER A 175 -0.81 5.43 -11.93
C SER A 175 -0.53 6.79 -12.57
N THR A 176 -1.35 7.79 -12.28
CA THR A 176 -1.21 9.14 -12.82
C THR A 176 0.02 9.86 -12.25
N SER A 177 0.89 10.35 -13.13
CA SER A 177 2.02 11.21 -12.72
C SER A 177 1.60 12.68 -12.65
N THR A 178 1.33 13.17 -11.45
CA THR A 178 0.99 14.57 -11.17
C THR A 178 1.94 15.16 -10.13
N TYR A 179 1.87 16.48 -9.91
CA TYR A 179 2.63 17.12 -8.83
C TYR A 179 2.21 16.64 -7.42
N LEU A 180 1.03 16.02 -7.30
CA LEU A 180 0.54 15.40 -6.05
C LEU A 180 1.26 14.09 -5.70
N ASN A 181 2.19 13.65 -6.54
CA ASN A 181 3.04 12.50 -6.28
C ASN A 181 4.39 12.89 -5.66
N ASN A 182 4.61 14.19 -5.43
CA ASN A 182 5.88 14.70 -4.96
C ASN A 182 5.97 14.72 -3.44
N TRP A 183 7.03 14.08 -2.96
CA TRP A 183 7.38 14.02 -1.57
C TRP A 183 8.80 14.54 -1.38
N GLN A 184 9.09 15.03 -0.19
CA GLN A 184 10.41 15.50 0.22
C GLN A 184 10.77 14.87 1.55
N VAL A 185 12.02 14.50 1.72
CA VAL A 185 12.53 14.00 3.00
C VAL A 185 13.12 15.16 3.78
N LEU A 186 12.72 15.27 5.04
CA LEU A 186 13.26 16.21 6.01
C LEU A 186 13.84 15.44 7.19
N HIS A 187 14.81 16.07 7.86
CA HIS A 187 15.33 15.57 9.12
C HIS A 187 14.24 15.55 10.20
N HIS A 188 14.28 14.54 11.08
CA HIS A 188 13.27 14.37 12.13
C HIS A 188 13.22 15.58 13.08
N ASP A 189 14.38 16.03 13.55
CA ASP A 189 14.50 17.21 14.39
C ASP A 189 14.32 18.49 13.55
N PRO A 190 13.32 19.36 13.86
CA PRO A 190 13.13 20.63 13.19
C PRO A 190 14.33 21.57 13.22
N GLN A 191 15.15 21.55 14.28
CA GLN A 191 16.28 22.48 14.44
C GLN A 191 17.42 22.19 13.46
N MET A 192 17.66 20.91 13.17
CA MET A 192 18.74 20.47 12.28
C MET A 192 18.40 20.59 10.79
N ARG A 193 17.14 20.88 10.43
CA ARG A 193 16.68 20.84 9.03
C ARG A 193 17.47 21.77 8.12
N LEU A 194 17.75 22.99 8.58
CA LEU A 194 18.51 23.98 7.81
C LEU A 194 19.96 23.54 7.58
N GLU A 195 20.57 22.89 8.58
CA GLU A 195 21.96 22.42 8.50
C GLU A 195 22.10 21.17 7.64
N THR A 196 21.08 20.29 7.67
CA THR A 196 21.08 19.03 6.92
C THR A 196 20.60 19.16 5.47
N GLU A 197 20.11 20.33 5.06
CA GLU A 197 19.60 20.54 3.71
C GLU A 197 20.70 20.28 2.65
N GLY A 198 20.38 19.46 1.64
CA GLY A 198 21.33 19.08 0.59
C GLY A 198 22.31 17.96 0.96
N PHE A 199 22.33 17.50 2.22
CA PHE A 199 23.11 16.31 2.60
C PHE A 199 22.42 15.01 2.17
N PRO A 200 23.18 13.97 1.80
CA PRO A 200 22.62 12.68 1.42
C PRO A 200 21.95 11.98 2.59
N ILE A 201 20.83 11.32 2.32
CA ILE A 201 20.06 10.58 3.33
C ILE A 201 20.73 9.24 3.59
N LYS A 202 20.85 8.90 4.88
CA LYS A 202 21.37 7.61 5.32
C LYS A 202 20.24 6.61 5.54
N VAL A 203 20.53 5.34 5.27
CA VAL A 203 19.65 4.22 5.62
C VAL A 203 19.60 4.09 7.14
N ASN A 204 18.48 3.59 7.68
CA ASN A 204 18.25 3.42 9.12
C ASN A 204 18.21 4.72 9.96
N GLU A 205 18.24 5.90 9.34
CA GLU A 205 18.07 7.18 10.02
C GLU A 205 16.59 7.57 10.14
N LYS A 206 16.24 8.27 11.22
CA LYS A 206 14.87 8.78 11.42
C LYS A 206 14.64 9.99 10.53
N ILE A 207 13.60 9.88 9.70
CA ILE A 207 13.23 10.91 8.75
C ILE A 207 11.74 11.25 8.85
N VAL A 208 11.39 12.42 8.32
CA VAL A 208 10.01 12.85 8.12
C VAL A 208 9.80 13.03 6.62
N ILE A 209 8.79 12.35 6.06
CA ILE A 209 8.43 12.47 4.65
C ILE A 209 7.28 13.45 4.55
N LYS A 210 7.46 14.59 3.86
CA LYS A 210 6.42 15.60 3.64
C LYS A 210 5.95 15.61 2.21
N HIS A 211 4.64 15.78 2.02
CA HIS A 211 4.06 16.01 0.71
C HIS A 211 4.36 17.44 0.25
N CYS A 212 4.99 17.60 -0.92
CA CYS A 212 5.45 18.91 -1.39
C CYS A 212 4.29 19.89 -1.62
N TYR A 213 3.13 19.43 -2.09
CA TYR A 213 2.01 20.31 -2.41
C TYR A 213 1.24 20.78 -1.17
N THR A 214 1.01 19.91 -0.18
CA THR A 214 0.20 20.24 1.01
C THR A 214 1.03 20.52 2.26
N ASN A 215 2.34 20.33 2.22
CA ASN A 215 3.26 20.42 3.35
C ASN A 215 2.87 19.55 4.56
N ARG A 216 2.04 18.51 4.34
CA ARG A 216 1.65 17.56 5.37
C ARG A 216 2.61 16.38 5.41
N ALA A 217 2.95 15.93 6.61
CA ALA A 217 3.81 14.78 6.80
C ALA A 217 3.04 13.46 6.61
N LEU A 218 3.70 12.45 6.08
CA LEU A 218 3.20 11.08 6.06
C LEU A 218 3.13 10.56 7.49
N ALA A 219 2.00 9.98 7.88
CA ALA A 219 1.76 9.48 9.22
C ALA A 219 1.15 8.09 9.19
N ALA A 220 1.55 7.28 10.15
CA ALA A 220 0.82 6.06 10.48
C ALA A 220 -0.13 6.36 11.64
N VAL A 221 -1.43 6.23 11.40
CA VAL A 221 -2.47 6.55 12.38
C VAL A 221 -2.59 5.37 13.35
N SER A 222 -2.20 5.60 14.61
CA SER A 222 -2.15 4.55 15.63
C SER A 222 -3.50 4.26 16.30
N ASP A 223 -4.39 5.25 16.33
CA ASP A 223 -5.68 5.18 17.05
C ASP A 223 -6.67 4.17 16.46
N TYR A 224 -6.41 3.65 15.25
CA TYR A 224 -7.32 2.72 14.61
C TYR A 224 -6.64 1.70 13.68
N THR A 225 -7.06 0.45 13.85
CA THR A 225 -6.73 -0.65 12.93
C THR A 225 -7.93 -0.97 12.03
N THR A 226 -7.68 -1.08 10.72
CA THR A 226 -8.63 -1.58 9.73
C THR A 226 -8.36 -3.05 9.43
N ARG A 227 -9.42 -3.84 9.21
CA ARG A 227 -9.29 -5.22 8.74
C ARG A 227 -9.19 -5.24 7.22
N THR A 228 -8.07 -5.71 6.69
CA THR A 228 -7.83 -5.89 5.26
C THR A 228 -7.74 -7.39 4.93
N ALA A 229 -7.62 -7.72 3.64
CA ALA A 229 -7.40 -9.10 3.20
C ALA A 229 -6.10 -9.73 3.77
N PHE A 230 -5.18 -8.90 4.25
CA PHE A 230 -3.86 -9.31 4.74
C PHE A 230 -3.76 -9.35 6.27
N GLY A 231 -4.78 -8.86 6.99
CA GLY A 231 -4.80 -8.87 8.45
C GLY A 231 -5.39 -7.60 9.06
N ARG A 232 -4.95 -7.29 10.28
CA ARG A 232 -5.24 -6.00 10.93
C ARG A 232 -4.09 -5.07 10.62
N GLU A 233 -4.40 -3.92 10.06
CA GLU A 233 -3.43 -2.97 9.54
C GLU A 233 -3.80 -1.56 9.95
N HIS A 234 -2.81 -0.69 10.10
CA HIS A 234 -3.05 0.69 10.47
C HIS A 234 -3.25 1.55 9.23
N GLU A 235 -4.04 2.60 9.39
CA GLU A 235 -4.30 3.53 8.32
C GLU A 235 -3.11 4.49 8.12
N VAL A 236 -2.84 4.83 6.86
CA VAL A 236 -1.83 5.81 6.48
C VAL A 236 -2.53 7.07 6.01
N ALA A 237 -2.10 8.22 6.53
CA ALA A 237 -2.63 9.52 6.14
C ALA A 237 -1.52 10.56 6.01
N ALA A 238 -1.79 11.61 5.23
CA ALA A 238 -0.93 12.80 5.20
C ALA A 238 -1.46 13.80 6.24
N HIS A 239 -0.95 13.68 7.46
CA HIS A 239 -1.27 14.56 8.58
C HIS A 239 -0.04 14.78 9.45
N THR A 240 0.21 16.03 9.84
CA THR A 240 1.34 16.37 10.69
C THR A 240 0.86 16.41 12.13
N PHE A 241 1.13 15.35 12.89
CA PHE A 241 0.87 15.31 14.32
C PHE A 241 1.98 16.08 15.03
N LEU A 242 1.61 17.13 15.76
CA LEU A 242 2.55 17.99 16.47
C LEU A 242 2.44 17.77 17.98
N ASP A 243 3.58 17.79 18.66
CA ASP A 243 3.65 17.89 20.11
C ASP A 243 3.54 19.35 20.57
N SER A 244 3.47 19.56 21.89
CA SER A 244 3.40 20.85 22.58
C SER A 244 4.50 21.83 22.12
N HIS A 245 5.66 21.31 21.74
CA HIS A 245 6.80 22.08 21.24
C HIS A 245 6.80 22.31 19.72
N LYS A 246 5.70 22.01 19.02
CA LYS A 246 5.57 22.07 17.55
C LYS A 246 6.56 21.16 16.80
N ALA A 247 7.09 20.13 17.45
CA ALA A 247 7.84 19.06 16.81
C ALA A 247 6.89 17.96 16.33
N GLU A 248 7.22 17.30 15.22
CA GLU A 248 6.44 16.15 14.75
C GLU A 248 6.48 14.99 15.76
N LYS A 249 5.33 14.33 15.95
CA LYS A 249 5.18 13.15 16.83
C LYS A 249 5.81 11.91 16.18
N PRO A 250 6.11 10.86 16.98
CA PRO A 250 6.73 9.64 16.45
C PRO A 250 5.92 8.91 15.36
N GLU A 251 4.60 9.14 15.27
CA GLU A 251 3.75 8.64 14.18
C GLU A 251 4.18 9.12 12.79
N ASN A 252 4.81 10.30 12.73
CA ASN A 252 5.36 10.90 11.51
C ASN A 252 6.80 10.51 11.23
N HIS A 253 7.44 9.75 12.14
CA HIS A 253 8.83 9.32 11.98
C HIS A 253 8.89 8.00 11.24
N TRP A 254 9.60 8.02 10.12
CA TRP A 254 9.85 6.88 9.26
C TRP A 254 11.34 6.57 9.21
N VAL A 255 11.65 5.34 8.85
CA VAL A 255 13.01 4.88 8.59
C VAL A 255 13.01 4.19 7.25
N ILE A 256 13.99 4.53 6.41
CA ILE A 256 14.25 3.83 5.15
C ILE A 256 15.10 2.59 5.48
N VAL A 257 14.61 1.43 5.07
CA VAL A 257 15.25 0.11 5.22
C VAL A 257 15.61 -0.44 3.84
#